data_AF-A0A7S1LCZ5-F1
#
_entry.id   AF-A0A7S1LCZ5-F1
#
_cell.length_a   1.000
_cell.length_b   1.000
_cell.length_c   1.000
_cell.angle_alpha   90.00
_cell.angle_beta   90.00
_cell.angle_gamma   90.00
#
_symmetry.space_group_name_H-M   'P 1'
#
loop_
_entity.id
_entity.type
_entity.pdbx_description
1 polymer ?
#
loop_
_entity_poly.entity_id
_entity_poly.type
_entity_poly.pdbx_seq_one_letter_code
_entity_poly.pdbx_strand_id
1 'polypeptide(L)'
;QLAIFLDDKRDQFPRFYFLSDEELLEILSQSRDPRNIDQHLKKLFEFMDHLEWGDNNAMLGFYSVEGEFIKHAKPLLPEGNVENWLQELQTMMKDSVALELKNAVEDYAVTKRTEWVLKWAGQAVLAVSQIFWSSGAEEALKTHGNVDNFAKALEGQLMDLVDVVQSPLNACARINMGALITIEVHAKDTIDNMSRDKVSAVTAFDWIKQLRFYFEPDEKCHIRQVDAHFVYGGEYLGNTGRLVVTPLTDRIYLTLTGALALCLGGAPAGPAGT
;
A
#
# COMPACT_ATOMS: atom_id res chain seq x y z
N GLN A 1 -19.28 32.50 -14.40
CA GLN A 1 -18.41 32.04 -15.51
C GLN A 1 -17.15 31.39 -14.96
N LEU A 2 -16.37 32.07 -14.10
CA LEU A 2 -15.20 31.46 -13.46
C LEU A 2 -15.52 30.24 -12.58
N ALA A 3 -16.48 30.35 -11.66
CA ALA A 3 -16.89 29.22 -10.80
C ALA A 3 -17.31 27.98 -11.61
N ILE A 4 -18.19 28.17 -12.61
CA ILE A 4 -18.64 27.09 -13.51
C ILE A 4 -17.46 26.45 -14.26
N PHE A 5 -16.48 27.25 -14.67
CA PHE A 5 -15.28 26.74 -15.35
C PHE A 5 -14.40 25.91 -14.40
N LEU A 6 -14.23 26.33 -13.14
CA LEU A 6 -13.48 25.56 -12.15
C LEU A 6 -14.21 24.27 -11.77
N ASP A 7 -15.54 24.29 -11.68
CA ASP A 7 -16.35 23.10 -11.43
C ASP A 7 -16.22 22.08 -12.57
N ASP A 8 -16.26 22.54 -13.83
CA ASP A 8 -16.00 21.67 -15.00
C ASP A 8 -14.60 21.03 -14.95
N LYS A 9 -13.59 21.77 -14.51
CA LYS A 9 -12.24 21.22 -14.30
C LYS A 9 -12.19 20.20 -13.17
N ARG A 10 -12.87 20.45 -12.06
CA ARG A 10 -12.97 19.51 -10.93
C ARG A 10 -13.72 18.23 -11.31
N ASP A 11 -14.74 18.32 -12.15
CA ASP A 11 -15.46 17.15 -12.65
C ASP A 11 -14.59 16.32 -13.61
N GLN A 12 -13.75 16.97 -14.41
CA GLN A 12 -12.76 16.29 -15.27
C GLN A 12 -11.66 15.61 -14.44
N PHE A 13 -11.15 16.25 -13.40
CA PHE A 13 -10.15 15.65 -12.50
C PHE A 13 -10.53 15.86 -11.02
N PRO A 14 -11.21 14.87 -10.40
CA PRO A 14 -11.77 15.01 -9.06
C PRO A 14 -10.77 15.34 -7.95
N ARG A 15 -9.46 15.09 -8.13
CA ARG A 15 -8.46 15.50 -7.14
C ARG A 15 -8.32 17.03 -7.02
N PHE A 16 -8.81 17.81 -7.99
CA PHE A 16 -8.90 19.26 -7.86
C PHE A 16 -9.89 19.74 -6.79
N TYR A 17 -10.78 18.86 -6.28
CA TYR A 17 -11.59 19.19 -5.10
C TYR A 17 -10.75 19.37 -3.81
N PHE A 18 -9.50 18.90 -3.78
CA PHE A 18 -8.57 19.11 -2.66
C PHE A 18 -7.80 20.44 -2.73
N LEU A 19 -7.97 21.20 -3.81
CA LEU A 19 -7.33 22.49 -4.02
C LEU A 19 -8.32 23.63 -3.77
N SER A 20 -7.79 24.72 -3.21
CA SER A 20 -8.52 25.99 -3.21
C SER A 20 -8.69 26.54 -4.63
N ASP A 21 -9.65 27.44 -4.83
CA ASP A 21 -9.85 28.07 -6.14
C ASP A 21 -8.60 28.83 -6.64
N GLU A 22 -7.82 29.43 -5.73
CA GLU A 22 -6.57 30.14 -6.04
C GLU A 22 -5.50 29.19 -6.56
N GLU A 23 -5.28 28.07 -5.88
CA GLU A 23 -4.30 27.06 -6.28
C GLU A 23 -4.66 26.37 -7.60
N LEU A 24 -5.94 26.08 -7.80
CA LEU A 24 -6.40 25.51 -9.07
C LEU A 24 -6.16 26.50 -10.22
N LEU A 25 -6.41 27.79 -10.01
CA LEU A 25 -6.11 28.82 -11.01
C LEU A 25 -4.63 28.96 -11.28
N GLU A 26 -3.78 28.84 -10.26
CA GLU A 26 -2.33 28.84 -10.40
C GLU A 26 -1.88 27.71 -11.34
N ILE A 27 -2.29 26.47 -11.07
CA ILE A 27 -2.00 25.30 -11.91
C ILE A 27 -2.47 25.52 -13.35
N LEU A 28 -3.71 25.99 -13.53
CA LEU A 28 -4.29 26.23 -14.85
C LEU A 28 -3.58 27.35 -15.61
N SER A 29 -3.06 28.37 -14.92
CA SER A 29 -2.35 29.49 -15.51
C SER A 29 -0.92 29.15 -15.94
N GLN A 30 -0.29 28.18 -15.27
CA GLN A 30 1.09 27.77 -15.48
C GLN A 30 1.23 26.59 -16.47
N SER A 31 0.27 26.41 -17.38
CA SER A 31 0.20 25.27 -18.30
C SER A 31 1.43 25.11 -19.23
N ARG A 32 2.29 26.13 -19.33
CA ARG A 32 3.53 26.11 -20.13
C ARG A 32 4.73 25.52 -19.38
N ASP A 33 4.66 25.43 -18.06
CA ASP A 33 5.73 24.89 -17.22
C ASP A 33 5.17 23.82 -16.28
N PRO A 34 5.08 22.57 -16.75
CA PRO A 34 4.45 21.48 -16.00
C PRO A 34 5.19 21.13 -14.70
N ARG A 35 6.46 21.53 -14.55
CA ARG A 35 7.26 21.23 -13.36
C ARG A 35 6.74 21.92 -12.10
N ASN A 36 6.03 23.03 -12.25
CA ASN A 36 5.45 23.73 -11.10
C ASN A 36 4.37 22.91 -10.38
N ILE A 37 3.88 21.82 -10.98
CA ILE A 37 2.93 20.92 -10.33
C ILE A 37 3.47 20.31 -9.04
N ASP A 38 4.79 20.16 -8.89
CA ASP A 38 5.42 19.61 -7.68
C ASP A 38 5.01 20.38 -6.41
N GLN A 39 4.72 21.68 -6.52
CA GLN A 39 4.26 22.51 -5.39
C GLN A 39 2.87 22.11 -4.88
N HIS A 40 2.03 21.55 -5.76
CA HIS A 40 0.66 21.14 -5.45
C HIS A 40 0.51 19.62 -5.37
N LEU A 41 1.55 18.86 -5.73
CA LEU A 41 1.48 17.42 -5.91
C LEU A 41 1.04 16.70 -4.64
N LYS A 42 1.54 17.10 -3.46
CA LYS A 42 1.13 16.55 -2.15
C LYS A 42 -0.37 16.69 -1.85
N LYS A 43 -1.01 17.75 -2.35
CA LYS A 43 -2.46 17.95 -2.15
C LYS A 43 -3.28 17.09 -3.10
N LEU A 44 -2.75 16.86 -4.30
CA LEU A 44 -3.38 16.02 -5.31
C LEU A 44 -3.16 14.53 -5.01
N PHE A 45 -1.96 14.18 -4.55
CA PHE A 45 -1.47 12.83 -4.30
C PHE A 45 -0.74 12.84 -2.94
N GLU A 46 -1.46 12.44 -1.88
CA GLU A 46 -1.04 12.63 -0.48
C GLU A 46 0.41 12.22 -0.18
N PHE A 47 0.89 11.13 -0.81
CA PHE A 47 2.21 10.56 -0.55
C PHE A 47 3.24 10.75 -1.66
N MET A 48 2.91 11.53 -2.71
CA MET A 48 3.88 11.93 -3.73
C MET A 48 4.37 13.34 -3.43
N ASP A 49 5.67 13.45 -3.13
CA ASP A 49 6.34 14.71 -2.81
C ASP A 49 6.64 15.52 -4.07
N HIS A 50 7.36 14.92 -5.01
CA HIS A 50 7.69 15.50 -6.31
C HIS A 50 7.94 14.40 -7.36
N LEU A 51 7.96 14.80 -8.63
CA LEU A 51 8.24 13.91 -9.75
C LEU A 51 9.73 13.88 -10.08
N GLU A 52 10.20 12.74 -10.59
CA GLU A 52 11.52 12.66 -11.22
C GLU A 52 11.39 13.16 -12.67
N TRP A 53 11.97 14.32 -12.95
CA TRP A 53 11.90 14.95 -14.28
C TRP A 53 13.14 14.64 -15.11
N GLY A 54 12.94 14.01 -16.26
CA GLY A 54 13.94 13.87 -17.31
C GLY A 54 13.97 15.04 -18.29
N ASP A 55 14.59 14.78 -19.45
CA ASP A 55 14.63 15.70 -20.57
C ASP A 55 13.21 15.96 -21.12
N ASN A 56 13.00 17.15 -21.71
CA ASN A 56 11.72 17.55 -22.31
C ASN A 56 10.50 17.44 -21.38
N ASN A 57 10.71 17.60 -20.07
CA ASN A 57 9.67 17.45 -19.04
C ASN A 57 9.04 16.04 -18.98
N ALA A 58 9.79 15.01 -19.37
CA ALA A 58 9.34 13.64 -19.18
C ALA A 58 9.35 13.26 -17.70
N MET A 59 8.25 12.70 -17.20
CA MET A 59 8.13 12.17 -15.85
C MET A 59 8.62 10.72 -15.84
N LEU A 60 9.66 10.43 -15.05
CA LEU A 60 10.33 9.12 -15.00
C LEU A 60 9.90 8.26 -13.81
N GLY A 61 9.22 8.88 -12.84
CA GLY A 61 8.84 8.27 -11.57
C GLY A 61 8.48 9.36 -10.57
N PHE A 62 8.39 8.98 -9.30
CA PHE A 62 8.01 9.90 -8.23
C PHE A 62 8.68 9.53 -6.91
N TYR A 63 8.81 10.54 -6.06
CA TYR A 63 9.42 10.42 -4.74
C TYR A 63 8.40 10.58 -3.62
N SER A 64 8.61 9.87 -2.51
CA SER A 64 8.02 10.22 -1.21
C SER A 64 8.80 11.33 -0.52
N VAL A 65 8.22 11.89 0.54
CA VAL A 65 8.91 12.90 1.38
C VAL A 65 10.08 12.28 2.14
N GLU A 66 10.05 10.97 2.38
CA GLU A 66 11.15 10.19 2.97
C GLU A 66 12.25 9.85 1.96
N GLY A 67 12.08 10.20 0.68
CA GLY A 67 13.04 9.97 -0.39
C GLY A 67 13.00 8.57 -1.00
N GLU A 68 11.93 7.80 -0.78
CA GLU A 68 11.70 6.57 -1.56
C GLU A 68 11.34 6.93 -2.99
N PHE A 69 12.00 6.27 -3.95
CA PHE A 69 11.78 6.49 -5.36
C PHE A 69 11.06 5.31 -5.98
N ILE A 70 9.92 5.57 -6.64
CA ILE A 70 9.25 4.59 -7.48
C ILE A 70 9.45 4.98 -8.94
N LYS A 71 10.16 4.12 -9.67
CA LYS A 71 10.43 4.32 -11.08
C LYS A 71 9.24 3.86 -11.93
N HIS A 72 8.84 4.68 -12.90
CA HIS A 72 7.90 4.25 -13.93
C HIS A 72 8.63 3.55 -15.09
N ALA A 73 7.98 2.53 -15.67
CA ALA A 73 8.58 1.73 -16.74
C ALA A 73 8.81 2.52 -18.04
N LYS A 74 7.95 3.50 -18.34
CA LYS A 74 7.98 4.30 -19.57
C LYS A 74 7.86 5.77 -19.22
N PRO A 75 8.74 6.66 -19.69
CA PRO A 75 8.58 8.10 -19.43
C PRO A 75 7.20 8.62 -19.89
N LEU A 76 6.54 9.41 -19.04
CA LEU A 76 5.27 10.08 -19.34
C LEU A 76 5.52 11.54 -19.73
N LEU A 77 4.95 12.00 -20.84
CA LEU A 77 5.06 13.41 -21.26
C LEU A 77 3.76 14.16 -20.90
N PRO A 78 3.85 15.37 -20.34
CA PRO A 78 2.67 16.19 -20.05
C PRO A 78 2.13 16.81 -21.34
N GLU A 79 1.26 16.08 -22.04
CA GLU A 79 0.64 16.54 -23.29
C GLU A 79 -0.80 17.04 -23.07
N GLY A 80 -1.18 18.09 -23.81
CA GLY A 80 -2.53 18.65 -23.75
C GLY A 80 -2.82 19.43 -22.46
N ASN A 81 -4.08 19.39 -22.03
CA ASN A 81 -4.52 20.12 -20.84
C ASN A 81 -4.05 19.45 -19.54
N VAL A 82 -3.92 20.24 -18.48
CA VAL A 82 -3.43 19.78 -17.17
C VAL A 82 -4.23 18.64 -16.57
N GLU A 83 -5.57 18.68 -16.69
CA GLU A 83 -6.42 17.59 -16.21
C GLU A 83 -6.13 16.25 -16.91
N ASN A 84 -5.76 16.27 -18.19
CA ASN A 84 -5.56 15.04 -18.97
C ASN A 84 -4.27 14.36 -18.56
N TRP A 85 -3.15 15.08 -18.57
CA TRP A 85 -1.88 14.46 -18.18
C TRP A 85 -1.80 14.19 -16.68
N LEU A 86 -2.59 14.85 -15.83
CA LEU A 86 -2.73 14.48 -14.41
C LEU A 86 -3.50 13.18 -14.21
N GLN A 87 -4.49 12.87 -15.05
CA GLN A 87 -5.12 11.55 -15.07
C GLN A 87 -4.14 10.46 -15.54
N GLU A 88 -3.31 10.77 -16.54
CA GLU A 88 -2.24 9.87 -16.98
C GLU A 88 -1.18 9.69 -15.89
N LEU A 89 -0.83 10.75 -15.15
CA LEU A 89 0.06 10.67 -13.99
C LEU A 89 -0.52 9.77 -12.89
N GLN A 90 -1.83 9.86 -12.62
CA GLN A 90 -2.50 8.96 -11.69
C GLN A 90 -2.43 7.49 -12.15
N THR A 91 -2.59 7.26 -13.45
CA THR A 91 -2.47 5.91 -14.03
C THR A 91 -1.04 5.41 -13.92
N MET A 92 -0.06 6.25 -14.28
CA MET A 92 1.37 5.99 -14.14
C MET A 92 1.75 5.63 -12.71
N MET A 93 1.23 6.35 -11.70
CA MET A 93 1.45 6.03 -10.29
C MET A 93 0.97 4.61 -9.97
N LYS A 94 -0.27 4.28 -10.33
CA LYS A 94 -0.85 2.96 -10.05
C LYS A 94 -0.12 1.83 -10.76
N ASP A 95 0.22 2.04 -12.02
CA ASP A 95 0.95 1.05 -12.82
C ASP A 95 2.36 0.82 -12.28
N SER A 96 3.02 1.87 -11.79
CA SER A 96 4.35 1.75 -11.19
C SER A 96 4.31 0.98 -9.87
N VAL A 97 3.33 1.26 -9.00
CA VAL A 97 3.13 0.49 -7.76
C VAL A 97 2.78 -0.97 -8.06
N ALA A 98 1.94 -1.23 -9.05
CA ALA A 98 1.59 -2.59 -9.46
C ALA A 98 2.80 -3.36 -9.99
N LEU A 99 3.63 -2.71 -10.81
CA LEU A 99 4.86 -3.30 -11.34
C LEU A 99 5.89 -3.56 -10.23
N GLU A 100 6.07 -2.61 -9.31
CA GLU A 100 6.94 -2.76 -8.14
C GLU A 100 6.49 -3.96 -7.29
N LEU A 101 5.19 -4.09 -7.04
CA LEU A 101 4.62 -5.21 -6.31
C LEU A 101 4.86 -6.55 -7.02
N LYS A 102 4.57 -6.62 -8.33
CA LYS A 102 4.80 -7.83 -9.13
C LYS A 102 6.25 -8.28 -9.07
N ASN A 103 7.19 -7.37 -9.33
CA ASN A 103 8.61 -7.68 -9.32
C ASN A 103 9.07 -8.12 -7.92
N ALA A 104 8.55 -7.49 -6.86
CA ALA A 104 8.83 -7.87 -5.49
C ALA A 104 8.33 -9.29 -5.15
N VAL A 105 7.14 -9.68 -5.65
CA VAL A 105 6.61 -11.06 -5.51
C VAL A 105 7.53 -12.07 -6.19
N GLU A 106 7.94 -11.81 -7.42
CA GLU A 106 8.80 -12.71 -8.20
C GLU A 106 10.19 -12.88 -7.54
N ASP A 107 10.74 -11.80 -6.99
CA ASP A 107 12.05 -11.81 -6.35
C ASP A 107 12.06 -12.44 -4.94
N TYR A 108 10.90 -12.50 -4.28
CA TYR A 108 10.78 -13.00 -2.90
C TYR A 108 11.27 -14.44 -2.74
N ALA A 109 11.07 -15.29 -3.75
CA ALA A 109 11.49 -16.68 -3.71
C ALA A 109 12.99 -16.88 -3.95
N VAL A 110 13.69 -15.86 -4.48
CA VAL A 110 15.09 -15.98 -4.95
C VAL A 110 16.05 -15.24 -4.04
N THR A 111 15.63 -14.08 -3.51
CA THR A 111 16.46 -13.22 -2.66
C THR A 111 16.25 -13.57 -1.18
N LYS A 112 17.32 -13.61 -0.39
CA LYS A 112 17.21 -13.84 1.06
C LYS A 112 16.32 -12.75 1.68
N ARG A 113 15.34 -13.13 2.52
CA ARG A 113 14.35 -12.19 3.07
C ARG A 113 14.97 -10.96 3.73
N THR A 114 16.05 -11.12 4.50
CA THR A 114 16.76 -10.01 5.16
C THR A 114 17.35 -8.97 4.20
N GLU A 115 17.68 -9.38 2.98
CA GLU A 115 18.16 -8.50 1.91
C GLU A 115 17.00 -7.98 1.07
N TRP A 116 16.01 -8.84 0.80
CA TRP A 116 14.82 -8.51 0.02
C TRP A 116 14.02 -7.35 0.64
N VAL A 117 13.85 -7.32 1.97
CA VAL A 117 13.11 -6.24 2.67
C VAL A 117 13.78 -4.87 2.57
N LEU A 118 15.07 -4.81 2.23
CA LEU A 118 15.82 -3.56 2.03
C LEU A 118 15.92 -3.15 0.56
N LYS A 119 15.58 -4.05 -0.36
CA LYS A 119 15.70 -3.86 -1.81
C LYS A 119 14.46 -3.20 -2.42
N TRP A 120 13.28 -3.54 -1.91
CA TRP A 120 12.00 -3.14 -2.49
C TRP A 120 11.37 -1.97 -1.71
N ALA A 121 10.50 -1.22 -2.40
CA ALA A 121 9.73 -0.15 -1.77
C ALA A 121 8.91 -0.64 -0.57
N GLY A 122 8.78 0.17 0.47
CA GLY A 122 8.14 -0.20 1.74
C GLY A 122 6.70 -0.69 1.55
N GLN A 123 5.93 -0.06 0.66
CA GLN A 123 4.57 -0.49 0.36
C GLN A 123 4.53 -1.88 -0.29
N ALA A 124 5.46 -2.18 -1.20
CA ALA A 124 5.56 -3.50 -1.83
C ALA A 124 6.00 -4.54 -0.80
N VAL A 125 6.99 -4.22 0.03
CA VAL A 125 7.48 -5.09 1.12
C VAL A 125 6.31 -5.52 2.03
N LEU A 126 5.50 -4.56 2.49
CA LEU A 126 4.35 -4.84 3.37
C LEU A 126 3.31 -5.74 2.69
N ALA A 127 2.92 -5.41 1.46
CA ALA A 127 1.88 -6.16 0.75
C ALA A 127 2.33 -7.57 0.38
N VAL A 128 3.57 -7.75 -0.08
CA VAL A 128 4.12 -9.06 -0.43
C VAL A 128 4.35 -9.92 0.81
N SER A 129 4.83 -9.35 1.92
CA SER A 129 4.88 -10.06 3.21
C SER A 129 3.51 -10.63 3.58
N GLN A 130 2.43 -9.84 3.44
CA GLN A 130 1.06 -10.32 3.72
C GLN A 130 0.59 -11.40 2.74
N ILE A 131 1.01 -11.35 1.47
CA ILE A 131 0.71 -12.41 0.48
C ILE A 131 1.34 -13.74 0.90
N PHE A 132 2.62 -13.73 1.25
CA PHE A 132 3.33 -14.95 1.64
C PHE A 132 2.91 -15.45 3.02
N TRP A 133 2.58 -14.56 3.95
CA TRP A 133 1.95 -14.93 5.22
C TRP A 133 0.60 -15.61 4.99
N SER A 134 -0.27 -15.03 4.16
CA SER A 134 -1.60 -15.61 3.84
C SER A 134 -1.47 -17.00 3.22
N SER A 135 -0.56 -17.15 2.26
CA SER A 135 -0.30 -18.43 1.60
C SER A 135 0.24 -19.48 2.56
N GLY A 136 1.23 -19.11 3.39
CA GLY A 136 1.82 -20.02 4.38
C GLY A 136 0.84 -20.44 5.47
N ALA A 137 -0.03 -19.53 5.93
CA ALA A 137 -1.07 -19.84 6.88
C ALA A 137 -2.09 -20.84 6.31
N GLU A 138 -2.52 -20.66 5.06
CA GLU A 138 -3.42 -21.62 4.41
C GLU A 138 -2.80 -22.99 4.19
N GLU A 139 -1.52 -23.05 3.84
CA GLU A 139 -0.77 -24.32 3.75
C GLU A 139 -0.69 -25.02 5.11
N ALA A 140 -0.42 -24.25 6.17
CA ALA A 140 -0.40 -24.75 7.54
C ALA A 140 -1.76 -25.26 8.01
N LEU A 141 -2.86 -24.61 7.61
CA LEU A 141 -4.23 -25.04 7.93
C LEU A 141 -4.69 -26.27 7.15
N LYS A 142 -4.18 -26.47 5.93
CA LYS A 142 -4.47 -27.67 5.11
C LYS A 142 -3.76 -28.92 5.64
N THR A 143 -2.66 -28.74 6.37
CA THR A 143 -1.83 -29.83 6.90
C THR A 143 -2.06 -30.00 8.40
N HIS A 144 -2.61 -31.14 8.83
CA HIS A 144 -2.91 -31.37 10.24
C HIS A 144 -1.69 -31.16 11.16
N GLY A 145 -1.86 -30.29 12.17
CA GLY A 145 -0.84 -30.00 13.18
C GLY A 145 0.27 -29.06 12.73
N ASN A 146 0.20 -28.48 11.52
CA ASN A 146 1.29 -27.66 10.97
C ASN A 146 1.22 -26.17 11.36
N VAL A 147 0.12 -25.73 11.97
CA VAL A 147 -0.05 -24.33 12.44
C VAL A 147 1.03 -23.97 13.49
N ASP A 148 1.34 -24.87 14.41
CA ASP A 148 2.38 -24.68 15.44
C ASP A 148 3.78 -24.55 14.84
N ASN A 149 4.06 -25.30 13.76
CA ASN A 149 5.34 -25.21 13.06
C ASN A 149 5.46 -23.89 12.29
N PHE A 150 4.36 -23.43 11.68
CA PHE A 150 4.33 -22.15 11.00
C PHE A 150 4.52 -20.98 11.97
N ALA A 151 3.90 -21.02 13.15
CA ALA A 151 4.14 -20.05 14.23
C ALA A 151 5.63 -19.92 14.59
N LYS A 152 6.31 -21.07 14.81
CA LYS A 152 7.76 -21.09 15.10
C LYS A 152 8.60 -20.56 13.95
N ALA A 153 8.20 -20.84 12.71
CA ALA A 153 8.89 -20.31 11.53
C ALA A 153 8.75 -18.78 11.44
N LEU A 154 7.57 -18.23 11.73
CA LEU A 154 7.34 -16.78 11.80
C LEU A 154 8.16 -16.12 12.92
N GLU A 155 8.30 -16.78 14.08
CA GLU A 155 9.15 -16.29 15.16
C GLU A 155 10.62 -16.18 14.72
N GLY A 156 11.16 -17.20 14.06
CA GLY A 156 12.52 -17.16 13.51
C GLY A 156 12.70 -16.04 12.48
N GLN A 157 11.75 -15.92 11.54
CA GLN A 157 11.76 -14.85 10.53
C GLN A 157 11.68 -13.46 11.15
N LEU A 158 10.89 -13.28 12.21
CA LEU A 158 10.79 -12.01 12.92
C LEU A 158 12.13 -11.65 13.59
N MET A 159 12.82 -12.62 14.20
CA MET A 159 14.14 -12.37 14.79
C MET A 159 15.19 -11.98 13.74
N ASP A 160 15.17 -12.61 12.57
CA ASP A 160 16.03 -12.21 11.45
C ASP A 160 15.79 -10.74 11.04
N LEU A 161 14.52 -10.28 11.05
CA LEU A 161 14.18 -8.88 10.74
C LEU A 161 14.56 -7.91 11.86
N VAL A 162 14.50 -8.35 13.13
CA VAL A 162 14.98 -7.57 14.28
C VAL A 162 16.49 -7.32 14.14
N ASP A 163 17.27 -8.31 13.74
CA ASP A 163 18.70 -8.17 13.50
C ASP A 163 18.99 -7.16 12.37
N VAL A 164 18.18 -7.16 11.30
CA VAL A 164 18.27 -6.16 10.23
C VAL A 164 18.05 -4.74 10.77
N VAL A 165 17.08 -4.53 11.66
CA VAL A 165 16.82 -3.20 12.25
C VAL A 165 17.93 -2.70 13.17
N GLN A 166 18.68 -3.61 13.78
CA GLN A 166 19.85 -3.26 14.59
C GLN A 166 21.05 -2.84 13.74
N SER A 167 21.06 -3.18 12.46
CA SER A 167 22.10 -2.73 11.53
C SER A 167 21.97 -1.24 11.16
N PRO A 168 23.03 -0.60 10.62
CA PRO A 168 22.95 0.77 10.13
C PRO A 168 22.00 0.91 8.94
N LEU A 169 20.78 1.42 9.19
CA LEU A 169 19.78 1.73 8.16
C LEU A 169 19.68 3.24 7.90
N ASN A 170 19.44 3.61 6.64
CA ASN A 170 19.04 4.97 6.26
C ASN A 170 17.63 5.30 6.81
N ALA A 171 17.24 6.58 6.73
CA ALA A 171 15.97 7.05 7.32
C ALA A 171 14.74 6.33 6.74
N CYS A 172 14.65 6.22 5.41
CA CYS A 172 13.54 5.55 4.73
C CYS A 172 13.45 4.05 5.10
N ALA A 173 14.57 3.32 5.02
CA ALA A 173 14.64 1.91 5.39
C ALA A 173 14.26 1.68 6.87
N ARG A 174 14.65 2.59 7.77
CA ARG A 174 14.27 2.50 9.20
C ARG A 174 12.76 2.62 9.41
N ILE A 175 12.09 3.53 8.69
CA ILE A 175 10.63 3.68 8.75
C ILE A 175 9.95 2.42 8.20
N ASN A 176 10.41 1.95 7.03
CA ASN A 176 9.87 0.74 6.38
C ASN A 176 10.00 -0.49 7.25
N MET A 177 11.16 -0.70 7.86
CA MET A 177 11.38 -1.84 8.74
C MET A 177 10.54 -1.74 10.02
N GLY A 178 10.36 -0.54 10.60
CA GLY A 178 9.49 -0.35 11.75
C GLY A 178 8.02 -0.68 11.43
N ALA A 179 7.55 -0.23 10.27
CA ALA A 179 6.24 -0.58 9.74
C ALA A 179 6.09 -2.09 9.52
N LEU A 180 7.10 -2.73 8.91
CA LEU A 180 7.12 -4.17 8.65
C LEU A 180 7.06 -4.98 9.94
N ILE A 181 7.94 -4.70 10.91
CA ILE A 181 7.97 -5.39 12.22
C ILE A 181 6.60 -5.32 12.90
N THR A 182 5.94 -4.16 12.85
CA THR A 182 4.62 -3.98 13.46
C THR A 182 3.59 -4.93 12.86
N ILE A 183 3.61 -5.11 11.54
CA ILE A 183 2.70 -6.03 10.84
C ILE A 183 3.09 -7.50 11.09
N GLU A 184 4.38 -7.83 11.06
CA GLU A 184 4.87 -9.21 11.26
C GLU A 184 4.61 -9.71 12.69
N VAL A 185 4.70 -8.85 13.70
CA VAL A 185 4.31 -9.18 15.08
C VAL A 185 2.83 -9.56 15.13
N HIS A 186 1.96 -8.74 14.55
CA HIS A 186 0.52 -9.04 14.48
C HIS A 186 0.23 -10.34 13.70
N ALA A 187 0.93 -10.55 12.58
CA ALA A 187 0.80 -11.75 11.75
C ALA A 187 1.20 -13.02 12.50
N LYS A 188 2.31 -12.98 13.26
CA LYS A 188 2.74 -14.07 14.16
C LYS A 188 1.72 -14.31 15.27
N ASP A 189 1.32 -13.26 15.99
CA ASP A 189 0.38 -13.37 17.12
C ASP A 189 -0.97 -13.95 16.67
N THR A 190 -1.40 -13.65 15.45
CA THR A 190 -2.60 -14.24 14.84
C THR A 190 -2.45 -15.75 14.69
N ILE A 191 -1.32 -16.24 14.19
CA ILE A 191 -1.06 -17.69 14.05
C ILE A 191 -0.89 -18.36 15.41
N ASP A 192 -0.24 -17.71 16.39
CA ASP A 192 -0.14 -18.22 17.76
C ASP A 192 -1.52 -18.39 18.41
N ASN A 193 -2.41 -17.42 18.20
CA ASN A 193 -3.79 -17.51 18.67
C ASN A 193 -4.53 -18.67 18.00
N MET A 194 -4.40 -18.82 16.68
CA MET A 194 -5.01 -19.92 15.93
C MET A 194 -4.47 -21.29 16.36
N SER A 195 -3.17 -21.40 16.64
CA SER A 195 -2.52 -22.59 17.21
C SER A 195 -3.13 -22.96 18.56
N ARG A 196 -3.20 -21.99 19.48
CA ARG A 196 -3.78 -22.15 20.82
C ARG A 196 -5.25 -22.58 20.77
N ASP A 197 -6.02 -21.99 19.86
CA ASP A 197 -7.44 -22.28 19.66
C ASP A 197 -7.66 -23.54 18.79
N LYS A 198 -6.59 -24.21 18.36
CA LYS A 198 -6.59 -25.44 17.56
C LYS A 198 -7.35 -25.31 16.24
N VAL A 199 -7.22 -24.16 15.60
CA VAL A 199 -7.82 -23.90 14.29
C VAL A 199 -7.14 -24.80 13.24
N SER A 200 -7.93 -25.55 12.48
CA SER A 200 -7.42 -26.59 11.60
C SER A 200 -8.07 -26.61 10.21
N ALA A 201 -8.71 -25.51 9.80
CA ALA A 201 -9.39 -25.43 8.52
C ALA A 201 -9.33 -24.00 7.97
N VAL A 202 -9.15 -23.88 6.64
CA VAL A 202 -9.19 -22.60 5.92
C VAL A 202 -10.59 -21.96 5.91
N THR A 203 -11.63 -22.72 6.24
CA THR A 203 -13.01 -22.23 6.38
C THR A 203 -13.33 -21.76 7.79
N ALA A 204 -12.41 -21.91 8.75
CA ALA A 204 -12.66 -21.51 10.13
C ALA A 204 -12.77 -19.98 10.25
N PHE A 205 -13.73 -19.51 11.05
CA PHE A 205 -13.99 -18.08 11.25
C PHE A 205 -12.73 -17.31 11.68
N ASP A 206 -11.91 -17.91 12.55
CA ASP A 206 -10.67 -17.30 13.04
C ASP A 206 -9.66 -16.99 11.96
N TRP A 207 -9.67 -17.75 10.86
CA TRP A 207 -8.89 -17.45 9.66
C TRP A 207 -9.64 -16.51 8.72
N ILE A 208 -10.90 -16.81 8.40
CA ILE A 208 -11.63 -16.04 7.38
C ILE A 208 -11.90 -14.59 7.82
N LYS A 209 -11.88 -14.28 9.11
CA LYS A 209 -12.00 -12.90 9.63
C LYS A 209 -10.74 -12.05 9.42
N GLN A 210 -9.59 -12.64 9.14
CA GLN A 210 -8.34 -11.92 8.90
C GLN A 210 -8.35 -11.22 7.54
N LEU A 211 -7.63 -10.11 7.41
CA LEU A 211 -7.41 -9.44 6.12
C LEU A 211 -6.31 -10.18 5.36
N ARG A 212 -6.69 -10.92 4.31
CA ARG A 212 -5.79 -11.81 3.57
C ARG A 212 -5.46 -11.26 2.20
N PHE A 213 -4.20 -11.42 1.79
CA PHE A 213 -3.68 -10.91 0.52
C PHE A 213 -3.28 -12.09 -0.37
N TYR A 214 -3.56 -11.98 -1.66
CA TYR A 214 -3.30 -13.02 -2.65
C TYR A 214 -2.76 -12.38 -3.92
N PHE A 215 -1.68 -12.92 -4.46
CA PHE A 215 -1.24 -12.56 -5.81
C PHE A 215 -1.77 -13.62 -6.77
N GLU A 216 -2.70 -13.24 -7.64
CA GLU A 216 -3.45 -14.17 -8.49
C GLU A 216 -2.85 -14.22 -9.92
N PRO A 217 -3.23 -15.22 -10.76
CA PRO A 217 -2.68 -15.38 -12.12
C PRO A 217 -2.95 -14.21 -13.09
N ASP A 218 -3.83 -13.28 -12.74
CA ASP A 218 -4.04 -12.03 -13.49
C ASP A 218 -2.99 -10.95 -13.17
N GLU A 219 -1.95 -11.33 -12.42
CA GLU A 219 -0.83 -10.50 -11.97
C GLU A 219 -1.27 -9.34 -11.05
N LYS A 220 -2.39 -9.51 -10.34
CA LYS A 220 -2.91 -8.52 -9.41
C LYS A 220 -2.91 -9.06 -7.98
N CYS A 221 -2.78 -8.11 -7.06
CA CYS A 221 -2.99 -8.37 -5.65
C CYS A 221 -4.47 -8.24 -5.32
N HIS A 222 -5.04 -9.29 -4.73
CA HIS A 222 -6.40 -9.35 -4.26
C HIS A 222 -6.42 -9.41 -2.74
N ILE A 223 -7.34 -8.66 -2.16
CA ILE A 223 -7.59 -8.64 -0.72
C ILE A 223 -8.92 -9.35 -0.46
N ARG A 224 -8.94 -10.28 0.50
CA ARG A 224 -10.17 -10.96 0.95
C ARG A 224 -10.32 -10.88 2.46
N GLN A 225 -11.54 -10.63 2.92
CA GLN A 225 -11.90 -10.70 4.34
C GLN A 225 -13.36 -11.11 4.46
N VAL A 226 -13.61 -12.25 5.12
CA VAL A 226 -14.92 -12.93 5.11
C VAL A 226 -15.45 -13.05 3.67
N ASP A 227 -16.55 -12.39 3.34
CA ASP A 227 -17.18 -12.41 2.02
C ASP A 227 -16.74 -11.22 1.13
N ALA A 228 -16.00 -10.26 1.69
CA ALA A 228 -15.51 -9.09 0.97
C ALA A 228 -14.29 -9.46 0.12
N HIS A 229 -14.28 -8.98 -1.12
CA HIS A 229 -13.19 -9.15 -2.07
C HIS A 229 -12.93 -7.86 -2.83
N PHE A 230 -11.66 -7.45 -2.88
CA PHE A 230 -11.21 -6.26 -3.59
C PHE A 230 -9.92 -6.55 -4.36
N VAL A 231 -9.75 -5.86 -5.49
CA VAL A 231 -8.43 -5.73 -6.11
C VAL A 231 -7.70 -4.60 -5.38
N TYR A 232 -6.44 -4.81 -5.04
CA TYR A 232 -5.59 -3.80 -4.43
C TYR A 232 -5.57 -2.53 -5.28
N GLY A 233 -5.88 -1.39 -4.67
CA GLY A 233 -6.15 -0.14 -5.41
C GLY A 233 -4.92 0.47 -6.12
N GLY A 234 -3.71 0.07 -5.73
CA GLY A 234 -2.45 0.49 -6.35
C GLY A 234 -2.07 1.96 -6.12
N GLU A 235 -2.83 2.69 -5.29
CA GLU A 235 -2.44 4.05 -4.92
C GLU A 235 -1.17 4.03 -4.07
N TYR A 236 -0.25 4.96 -4.34
CA TYR A 236 0.98 5.05 -3.57
C TYR A 236 0.68 5.64 -2.19
N LEU A 237 1.10 4.92 -1.15
CA LEU A 237 0.82 5.26 0.25
C LEU A 237 2.06 5.71 1.03
N GLY A 238 3.19 5.89 0.34
CA GLY A 238 4.44 6.33 0.94
C GLY A 238 4.99 5.41 2.03
N ASN A 239 5.99 5.94 2.73
CA ASN A 239 6.65 5.26 3.84
C ASN A 239 6.06 5.73 5.15
N THR A 240 4.88 5.21 5.49
CA THR A 240 4.20 5.57 6.73
C THR A 240 4.44 4.54 7.82
N GLY A 241 4.71 5.02 9.03
CA GLY A 241 4.71 4.18 10.22
C GLY A 241 3.35 3.50 10.39
N ARG A 242 3.35 2.26 10.88
CA ARG A 242 2.12 1.52 11.17
C ARG A 242 1.84 1.58 12.66
N LEU A 243 0.57 1.82 12.98
CA LEU A 243 0.09 1.65 14.34
C LEU A 243 0.01 0.15 14.66
N VAL A 244 0.25 -0.18 15.92
CA VAL A 244 0.10 -1.55 16.41
C VAL A 244 -1.33 -2.01 16.19
N VAL A 245 -1.48 -3.17 15.54
CA VAL A 245 -2.79 -3.76 15.29
C VAL A 245 -3.29 -4.42 16.57
N THR A 246 -4.48 -4.05 17.00
CA THR A 246 -5.13 -4.57 18.20
C THR A 246 -6.40 -5.33 17.84
N PRO A 247 -6.96 -6.15 18.75
CA PRO A 247 -8.26 -6.79 18.54
C PRO A 247 -9.42 -5.81 18.30
N LEU A 248 -9.26 -4.52 18.64
CA LEU A 248 -10.23 -3.48 18.31
C LEU A 248 -10.07 -3.03 16.85
N THR A 249 -8.83 -2.80 16.43
CA THR A 249 -8.48 -2.45 15.04
C THR A 249 -8.91 -3.55 14.06
N ASP A 250 -8.75 -4.84 14.41
CA ASP A 250 -9.21 -5.95 13.58
C ASP A 250 -10.73 -5.93 13.36
N ARG A 251 -11.49 -5.59 14.40
CA ARG A 251 -12.95 -5.45 14.30
C ARG A 251 -13.35 -4.26 13.44
N ILE A 252 -12.58 -3.18 13.47
CA ILE A 252 -12.77 -2.03 12.60
C ILE A 252 -12.54 -2.46 11.14
N TYR A 253 -11.44 -3.15 10.83
CA TYR A 253 -11.22 -3.67 9.47
C TYR A 253 -12.35 -4.56 9.01
N LEU A 254 -12.75 -5.55 9.83
CA LEU A 254 -13.84 -6.46 9.50
C LEU A 254 -15.17 -5.74 9.18
N THR A 255 -15.47 -4.69 9.94
CA THR A 255 -16.69 -3.89 9.74
C THR A 255 -16.59 -3.03 8.49
N LEU A 256 -15.45 -2.37 8.28
CA LEU A 256 -15.25 -1.43 7.17
C LEU A 256 -15.11 -2.15 5.83
N THR A 257 -14.43 -3.30 5.77
CA THR A 257 -14.37 -4.10 4.53
C THR A 257 -15.72 -4.68 4.17
N GLY A 258 -16.49 -5.16 5.16
CA GLY A 258 -17.87 -5.58 4.95
C GLY A 258 -18.78 -4.45 4.43
N ALA A 259 -18.68 -3.26 5.05
CA ALA A 259 -19.44 -2.09 4.61
C ALA A 259 -19.04 -1.66 3.18
N LEU A 260 -17.73 -1.62 2.88
CA LEU A 260 -17.21 -1.27 1.58
C LEU A 260 -17.70 -2.23 0.48
N ALA A 261 -17.73 -3.53 0.75
CA ALA A 261 -18.26 -4.54 -0.18
C ALA A 261 -19.76 -4.35 -0.48
N LEU A 262 -20.50 -3.72 0.44
CA LEU A 262 -21.91 -3.37 0.28
C LEU A 262 -22.13 -1.93 -0.24
N CYS A 263 -21.06 -1.23 -0.61
CA CYS A 263 -21.08 0.20 -0.97
C CYS A 263 -21.71 1.09 0.12
N LEU A 264 -21.51 0.72 1.39
CA LEU A 264 -21.94 1.48 2.56
C LEU A 264 -20.76 2.21 3.21
N GLY A 265 -21.05 3.34 3.85
CA GLY A 265 -20.10 3.98 4.75
C GLY A 265 -19.97 3.24 6.08
N GLY A 266 -18.90 3.53 6.83
CA GLY A 266 -18.69 3.05 8.19
C GLY A 266 -18.64 4.19 9.19
N ALA A 267 -19.24 3.99 10.36
CA ALA A 267 -19.20 4.94 11.48
C ALA A 267 -18.61 4.25 12.73
N PRO A 268 -17.30 3.95 12.76
CA PRO A 268 -16.66 3.43 13.96
C PRO A 268 -16.75 4.48 15.08
N ALA A 269 -17.34 4.10 16.21
CA ALA A 269 -17.53 4.98 17.36
C ALA A 269 -16.73 4.46 18.56
N GLY A 270 -15.92 5.34 19.15
CA GLY A 270 -15.10 5.05 20.33
C GLY A 270 -14.60 6.34 20.99
N PRO A 271 -14.10 6.27 22.23
CA PRO A 271 -13.43 7.40 22.88
C PRO A 271 -12.22 7.90 22.09
N ALA A 272 -11.84 9.17 22.26
CA ALA A 272 -10.63 9.68 21.64
C ALA A 272 -9.38 8.92 22.15
N GLY A 273 -8.56 8.44 21.22
CA GLY A 273 -7.30 7.74 21.53
C GLY A 273 -7.41 6.22 21.68
N THR A 274 -8.56 5.61 21.39
CA THR A 274 -8.75 4.15 21.24
C THR A 274 -8.89 3.78 19.77
#